data_AF-A0A2N0SQA4-F1
#
_entry.id   AF-A0A2N0SQA4-F1
#
_cell.length_a   1.000
_cell.length_b   1.000
_cell.length_c   1.000
_cell.angle_alpha   90.00
_cell.angle_beta   90.00
_cell.angle_gamma   90.00
#
_symmetry.space_group_name_H-M   'P 1'
#
loop_
_entity.id
_entity.type
_entity.pdbx_description
1 polymer ?
#
loop_
_entity_poly.entity_id
_entity_poly.type
_entity_poly.pdbx_seq_one_letter_code
_entity_poly.pdbx_strand_id
1 'polypeptide(L)'
;MVVNALPVGRDGGASSGVISNGAVADEVIRDDAVHDGEPPLKVLGKKVMYQEQGGADFAVTQVALEDVATGNHFAVHYASVKGARPGAVCVAERDGRVLLARHWRVSTESWEWEFPRGMGEPGETPEQTALREFHEETGLHADADSAAVLQRMHADTGVMKDSIAVVGLNVSEVTPDAGRDWELSHLTWCSVQTMDQMIAAGSIADGITLAAYTIWRLRGRA
;
A
#
# COMPACT_ATOMS: atom_id res chain seq x y z
N MET A 1 -12.16 -4.18 1.32
CA MET A 1 -13.63 -4.31 1.52
C MET A 1 -14.28 -4.33 0.14
N VAL A 2 -14.86 -5.44 -0.33
CA VAL A 2 -15.52 -5.45 -1.65
C VAL A 2 -16.82 -4.66 -1.52
N VAL A 3 -16.91 -3.52 -2.21
CA VAL A 3 -18.17 -2.78 -2.33
C VAL A 3 -19.08 -3.65 -3.20
N ASN A 4 -19.97 -4.41 -2.56
CA ASN A 4 -20.85 -5.37 -3.23
C ASN A 4 -21.61 -4.71 -4.40
N ALA A 5 -21.56 -5.37 -5.56
CA ALA A 5 -22.56 -5.18 -6.59
C ALA A 5 -23.94 -5.50 -5.99
N LEU A 6 -24.92 -4.62 -6.19
CA LEU A 6 -26.30 -4.85 -5.76
C LEU A 6 -26.92 -5.97 -6.62
N PRO A 7 -27.31 -7.13 -6.05
CA PRO A 7 -28.00 -8.18 -6.81
C PRO A 7 -29.52 -7.99 -6.72
N VAL A 8 -30.21 -8.16 -7.85
CA VAL A 8 -31.65 -8.45 -7.89
C VAL A 8 -31.81 -9.97 -7.84
N GLY A 9 -32.55 -10.48 -6.86
CA GLY A 9 -32.37 -11.84 -6.34
C GLY A 9 -32.98 -13.01 -7.12
N ARG A 10 -32.56 -14.23 -6.72
CA ARG A 10 -33.43 -15.33 -6.26
C ARG A 10 -32.65 -16.55 -5.74
N ASP A 11 -33.18 -17.08 -4.64
CA ASP A 11 -33.25 -18.45 -4.09
C ASP A 11 -32.27 -19.56 -4.50
N GLY A 12 -31.59 -20.11 -3.48
CA GLY A 12 -31.76 -21.52 -3.08
C GLY A 12 -30.75 -22.55 -3.58
N GLY A 13 -29.89 -23.04 -2.67
CA GLY A 13 -29.21 -24.34 -2.82
C GLY A 13 -27.86 -24.43 -2.11
N ALA A 14 -27.85 -24.77 -0.81
CA ALA A 14 -26.62 -25.05 -0.08
C ALA A 14 -26.22 -26.52 -0.25
N SER A 15 -25.02 -26.80 -0.78
CA SER A 15 -24.37 -28.11 -0.65
C SER A 15 -23.18 -27.99 0.31
N SER A 16 -23.23 -28.74 1.40
CA SER A 16 -22.17 -28.82 2.41
C SER A 16 -21.09 -29.80 1.96
N GLY A 17 -20.00 -29.28 1.38
CA GLY A 17 -18.77 -30.04 1.14
C GLY A 17 -17.86 -29.96 2.37
N VAL A 18 -17.62 -31.09 3.02
CA VAL A 18 -16.63 -31.22 4.09
C VAL A 18 -15.23 -31.11 3.49
N ILE A 19 -14.46 -30.09 3.86
CA ILE A 19 -13.04 -29.99 3.49
C ILE A 19 -12.25 -30.84 4.49
N SER A 20 -11.71 -31.96 4.03
CA SER A 20 -10.75 -32.76 4.81
C SER A 20 -9.36 -32.10 4.72
N ASN A 21 -8.81 -31.66 5.86
CA ASN A 21 -7.44 -31.18 5.97
C ASN A 21 -6.44 -32.36 5.89
N GLY A 22 -6.14 -32.80 4.67
CA GLY A 22 -4.90 -33.53 4.40
C GLY A 22 -3.75 -32.54 4.40
N ALA A 23 -2.67 -32.82 5.14
CA ALA A 23 -1.47 -32.00 5.15
C ALA A 23 -0.79 -32.06 3.78
N VAL A 24 -1.11 -31.09 2.91
CA VAL A 24 -0.33 -30.79 1.72
C VAL A 24 0.81 -29.90 2.21
N ALA A 25 2.06 -30.22 1.84
CA ALA A 25 3.17 -29.29 2.08
C ALA A 25 2.82 -27.96 1.41
N ASP A 26 2.97 -26.85 2.14
CA ASP A 26 2.62 -25.52 1.62
C ASP A 26 3.49 -25.21 0.40
N GLU A 27 2.92 -25.39 -0.79
CA GLU A 27 3.57 -25.04 -2.04
C GLU A 27 3.60 -23.51 -2.15
N VAL A 28 4.79 -22.95 -2.38
CA VAL A 28 4.92 -21.52 -2.65
C VAL A 28 4.28 -21.26 -4.01
N ILE A 29 3.07 -20.71 -4.00
CA ILE A 29 2.38 -20.27 -5.21
C ILE A 29 3.19 -19.12 -5.80
N ARG A 30 3.70 -19.33 -7.00
CA ARG A 30 4.32 -18.29 -7.81
C ARG A 30 3.34 -17.89 -8.92
N ASP A 31 3.38 -16.64 -9.36
CA ASP A 31 2.47 -16.15 -10.40
C ASP A 31 2.53 -17.00 -11.68
N ASP A 32 3.70 -17.54 -12.04
CA ASP A 32 3.87 -18.43 -13.20
C ASP A 32 3.17 -19.80 -13.05
N ALA A 33 2.86 -20.20 -11.81
CA ALA A 33 2.05 -21.38 -11.52
C ALA A 33 0.55 -21.11 -11.64
N VAL A 34 0.13 -19.84 -11.73
CA VAL A 34 -1.26 -19.43 -11.91
C VAL A 34 -1.47 -19.08 -13.39
N HIS A 35 -2.24 -19.91 -14.09
CA HIS A 35 -2.66 -19.61 -15.46
C HIS A 35 -4.04 -18.99 -15.45
N ASP A 36 -4.08 -17.66 -15.42
CA ASP A 36 -5.32 -16.92 -15.64
C ASP A 36 -5.74 -17.03 -17.11
N GLY A 37 -6.99 -17.45 -17.35
CA GLY A 37 -7.61 -17.43 -18.67
C GLY A 37 -7.95 -16.01 -19.14
N GLU A 38 -8.84 -15.89 -20.13
CA GLU A 38 -9.38 -14.58 -20.49
C GLU A 38 -10.08 -13.93 -19.28
N PRO A 39 -9.90 -12.61 -19.05
CA PRO A 39 -10.55 -11.92 -17.95
C PRO A 39 -12.08 -12.11 -18.00
N PRO A 40 -12.74 -12.41 -16.87
CA PRO A 40 -14.17 -12.69 -16.86
C PRO A 40 -15.05 -11.45 -17.11
N LEU A 41 -14.44 -10.26 -17.12
CA LEU A 41 -15.13 -8.97 -17.23
C LEU A 41 -14.56 -8.15 -18.39
N LYS A 42 -15.46 -7.67 -19.26
CA LYS A 42 -15.14 -6.79 -20.38
C LYS A 42 -15.48 -5.35 -20.03
N VAL A 43 -14.53 -4.43 -20.24
CA VAL A 43 -14.75 -2.99 -20.01
C VAL A 43 -15.50 -2.37 -21.17
N LEU A 44 -16.66 -1.77 -20.87
CA LEU A 44 -17.50 -1.07 -21.85
C LEU A 44 -17.23 0.43 -21.90
N GLY A 45 -16.78 1.01 -20.78
CA GLY A 45 -16.49 2.44 -20.70
C GLY A 45 -16.02 2.88 -19.32
N LYS A 46 -15.43 4.07 -19.25
CA LYS A 46 -14.98 4.71 -18.00
C LYS A 46 -15.48 6.14 -17.94
N LYS A 47 -15.89 6.58 -16.75
CA LYS A 47 -16.36 7.94 -16.49
C LYS A 47 -15.81 8.44 -15.15
N VAL A 48 -15.15 9.59 -15.15
CA VAL A 48 -14.75 10.27 -13.91
C VAL A 48 -16.00 10.87 -13.28
N MET A 49 -16.32 10.42 -12.07
CA MET A 49 -17.50 10.83 -11.31
C MET A 49 -17.19 11.99 -10.37
N TYR A 50 -15.97 12.04 -9.85
CA TYR A 50 -15.46 13.09 -8.99
C TYR A 50 -13.97 13.32 -9.29
N GLN A 51 -13.54 14.58 -9.26
CA GLN A 51 -12.15 14.99 -9.36
C GLN A 51 -11.93 16.17 -8.41
N GLU A 52 -11.04 15.99 -7.45
CA GLU A 52 -10.55 17.05 -6.58
C GLU A 52 -9.80 18.11 -7.39
N GLN A 53 -9.91 19.38 -6.99
CA GLN A 53 -9.21 20.51 -7.57
C GLN A 53 -8.23 21.09 -6.54
N GLY A 54 -6.93 21.11 -6.87
CA GLY A 54 -5.90 21.78 -6.06
C GLY A 54 -5.37 20.99 -4.86
N GLY A 55 -5.48 19.66 -4.87
CA GLY A 55 -5.06 18.77 -3.78
C GLY A 55 -4.23 17.57 -4.25
N ALA A 56 -4.57 16.38 -3.76
CA ALA A 56 -3.90 15.12 -4.13
C ALA A 56 -4.32 14.60 -5.52
N ASP A 57 -5.08 15.40 -6.28
CA ASP A 57 -5.78 15.01 -7.51
C ASP A 57 -6.63 13.75 -7.30
N PHE A 58 -7.27 13.62 -6.14
CA PHE A 58 -8.13 12.49 -5.83
C PHE A 58 -9.30 12.41 -6.82
N ALA A 59 -9.47 11.25 -7.42
CA ALA A 59 -10.47 11.01 -8.44
C ALA A 59 -11.26 9.73 -8.14
N VAL A 60 -12.57 9.74 -8.40
CA VAL A 60 -13.42 8.54 -8.39
C VAL A 60 -13.86 8.26 -9.81
N THR A 61 -13.54 7.07 -10.32
CA THR A 61 -13.89 6.64 -11.68
C THR A 61 -14.88 5.48 -11.62
N GLN A 62 -15.99 5.63 -12.34
CA GLN A 62 -16.91 4.54 -12.65
C GLN A 62 -16.43 3.76 -13.87
N VAL A 63 -16.49 2.44 -13.82
CA VAL A 63 -16.21 1.53 -14.94
C VAL A 63 -17.47 0.74 -15.24
N ALA A 64 -17.99 0.90 -16.45
CA ALA A 64 -19.07 0.07 -16.97
C ALA A 64 -18.49 -1.25 -17.48
N LEU A 65 -19.08 -2.37 -17.07
CA LEU A 65 -18.59 -3.73 -17.27
C LEU A 65 -19.68 -4.63 -17.84
N GLU A 66 -19.26 -5.61 -18.63
CA GLU A 66 -20.04 -6.76 -19.07
C GLU A 66 -19.39 -8.03 -18.52
N ASP A 67 -20.16 -8.86 -17.80
CA ASP A 67 -19.74 -10.21 -17.44
C ASP A 67 -19.76 -11.09 -18.70
N VAL A 68 -18.60 -11.64 -19.07
CA VAL A 68 -18.43 -12.36 -20.34
C VAL A 68 -19.25 -13.65 -20.38
N ALA A 69 -19.46 -14.30 -19.25
CA ALA A 69 -20.18 -15.57 -19.19
C ALA A 69 -21.70 -15.40 -19.28
N THR A 70 -22.23 -14.31 -18.72
CA THR A 70 -23.67 -14.08 -18.59
C THR A 70 -24.22 -12.98 -19.49
N GLY A 71 -23.36 -12.10 -20.01
CA GLY A 71 -23.76 -10.87 -20.70
C GLY A 71 -24.36 -9.80 -19.78
N ASN A 72 -24.32 -10.00 -18.46
CA ASN A 72 -24.86 -9.05 -17.50
C ASN A 72 -24.04 -7.77 -17.47
N HIS A 73 -24.74 -6.63 -17.45
CA HIS A 73 -24.11 -5.31 -17.40
C HIS A 73 -24.20 -4.73 -16.00
N PHE A 74 -23.08 -4.22 -15.50
CA PHE A 74 -23.01 -3.57 -14.19
C PHE A 74 -21.89 -2.51 -14.18
N ALA A 75 -21.76 -1.79 -13.08
CA ALA A 75 -20.70 -0.81 -12.91
C ALA A 75 -20.03 -0.96 -11.54
N VAL A 76 -18.72 -0.72 -11.53
CA VAL A 76 -17.90 -0.63 -10.31
C VAL A 76 -17.24 0.74 -10.24
N HIS A 77 -16.74 1.10 -9.07
CA HIS A 77 -15.99 2.34 -8.87
C HIS A 77 -14.63 2.02 -8.27
N TYR A 78 -13.61 2.73 -8.73
CA TYR A 78 -12.32 2.81 -8.06
C TYR A 78 -11.95 4.28 -7.83
N ALA A 79 -11.11 4.53 -6.84
CA ALA A 79 -10.44 5.81 -6.68
C ALA A 79 -8.97 5.73 -7.11
N SER A 80 -8.41 6.89 -7.41
CA SER A 80 -6.99 7.09 -7.69
C SER A 80 -6.56 8.46 -7.21
N VAL A 81 -5.27 8.60 -6.92
CA VAL A 81 -4.62 9.89 -6.60
C VAL A 81 -3.54 10.20 -7.62
N LYS A 82 -3.23 11.48 -7.83
CA LYS A 82 -2.14 11.93 -8.72
C LYS A 82 -2.13 11.22 -10.09
N GLY A 83 -3.31 10.96 -10.67
CA GLY A 83 -3.46 10.29 -11.96
C GLY A 83 -3.07 8.80 -11.99
N ALA A 84 -3.12 8.11 -10.85
CA ALA A 84 -2.67 6.72 -10.68
C ALA A 84 -1.17 6.48 -10.87
N ARG A 85 -0.37 7.52 -10.59
CA ARG A 85 1.07 7.36 -10.47
C ARG A 85 1.42 6.54 -9.22
N PRO A 86 2.39 5.62 -9.30
CA PRO A 86 2.82 4.88 -8.12
C PRO A 86 3.35 5.82 -7.03
N GLY A 87 2.89 5.63 -5.79
CA GLY A 87 3.53 6.21 -4.62
C GLY A 87 4.71 5.37 -4.14
N ALA A 88 5.36 5.82 -3.07
CA ALA A 88 6.41 5.06 -2.41
C ALA A 88 6.24 5.10 -0.88
N VAL A 89 6.52 3.97 -0.24
CA VAL A 89 6.74 3.86 1.21
C VAL A 89 8.19 3.50 1.47
N CYS A 90 8.81 4.23 2.38
CA CYS A 90 10.21 4.13 2.73
C CYS A 90 10.39 3.26 3.98
N VAL A 91 11.18 2.19 3.87
CA VAL A 91 11.71 1.47 5.02
C VAL A 91 13.16 1.90 5.20
N ALA A 92 13.37 3.00 5.92
CA ALA A 92 14.70 3.50 6.26
C ALA A 92 15.31 2.68 7.41
N GLU A 93 16.47 2.10 7.16
CA GLU A 93 17.22 1.25 8.09
C GLU A 93 18.46 1.98 8.60
N ARG A 94 18.73 1.80 9.89
CA ARG A 94 19.97 2.18 10.55
C ARG A 94 20.24 1.30 11.75
N ASP A 95 21.44 0.73 11.84
CA ASP A 95 21.93 -0.01 13.01
C ASP A 95 20.95 -1.12 13.49
N GLY A 96 20.30 -1.81 12.54
CA GLY A 96 19.29 -2.84 12.78
C GLY A 96 17.93 -2.31 13.22
N ARG A 97 17.67 -1.01 13.07
CA ARG A 97 16.41 -0.34 13.42
C ARG A 97 15.78 0.29 12.19
N VAL A 98 14.47 0.48 12.26
CA VAL A 98 13.69 1.17 11.22
C VAL A 98 13.02 2.40 11.79
N LEU A 99 12.88 3.45 10.97
CA LEU A 99 12.27 4.70 11.41
C LEU A 99 10.75 4.68 11.21
N LEU A 100 10.00 5.03 12.24
CA LEU A 100 8.57 5.34 12.15
C LEU A 100 8.32 6.82 12.43
N ALA A 101 7.31 7.36 11.77
CA ALA A 101 6.71 8.66 12.05
C ALA A 101 5.30 8.47 12.65
N ARG A 102 4.84 9.43 13.45
CA ARG A 102 3.49 9.43 14.02
C ARG A 102 2.64 10.50 13.34
N HIS A 103 1.54 10.07 12.71
CA HIS A 103 0.64 10.96 11.97
C HIS A 103 -0.76 10.97 12.55
N TRP A 104 -1.39 12.14 12.62
CA TRP A 104 -2.83 12.22 12.87
C TRP A 104 -3.56 12.01 11.55
N ARG A 105 -4.28 10.89 11.41
CA ARG A 105 -5.03 10.55 10.22
C ARG A 105 -6.49 10.95 10.41
N VAL A 106 -6.93 11.97 9.67
CA VAL A 106 -8.32 12.47 9.72
C VAL A 106 -9.33 11.38 9.32
N SER A 107 -8.96 10.48 8.39
CA SER A 107 -9.84 9.40 7.92
C SER A 107 -10.22 8.38 8.99
N THR A 108 -9.34 8.16 9.97
CA THR A 108 -9.54 7.22 11.08
C THR A 108 -9.73 7.94 12.42
N GLU A 109 -9.56 9.27 12.43
CA GLU A 109 -9.59 10.13 13.62
C GLU A 109 -8.66 9.61 14.72
N SER A 110 -7.47 9.14 14.33
CA SER A 110 -6.50 8.48 15.21
C SER A 110 -5.06 8.92 14.92
N TRP A 111 -4.20 8.72 15.92
CA TRP A 111 -2.75 8.77 15.73
C TRP A 111 -2.26 7.41 15.25
N GLU A 112 -1.60 7.39 14.08
CA GLU A 112 -1.03 6.20 13.47
C GLU A 112 0.50 6.26 13.49
N TRP A 113 1.13 5.10 13.73
CA TRP A 113 2.56 4.92 13.53
C TRP A 113 2.80 4.35 12.13
N GLU A 114 3.54 5.09 11.32
CA GLU A 114 3.69 4.79 9.90
C GLU A 114 5.15 4.86 9.45
N PHE A 115 5.48 4.08 8.43
CA PHE A 115 6.67 4.37 7.63
C PHE A 115 6.48 5.65 6.81
N PRO A 116 7.54 6.46 6.63
CA PRO A 116 7.46 7.64 5.77
C PRO A 116 7.02 7.27 4.36
N ARG A 117 6.12 8.06 3.78
CA ARG A 117 5.53 7.73 2.47
C ARG A 117 4.88 8.91 1.79
N GLY A 118 4.85 8.87 0.47
CA GLY A 118 4.05 9.82 -0.27
C GLY A 118 3.84 9.44 -1.72
N MET A 119 3.34 10.42 -2.47
CA MET A 119 2.84 10.21 -3.82
C MET A 119 3.93 10.49 -4.85
N GLY A 120 3.95 9.72 -5.93
CA GLY A 120 4.89 9.98 -7.03
C GLY A 120 4.56 11.26 -7.78
N GLU A 121 5.60 12.04 -8.09
CA GLU A 121 5.53 13.22 -8.94
C GLU A 121 5.99 12.91 -10.38
N PRO A 122 5.61 13.72 -11.39
CA PRO A 122 5.91 13.37 -12.77
C PRO A 122 7.41 13.40 -13.04
N GLY A 123 7.93 12.28 -13.55
CA GLY A 123 9.34 12.11 -13.88
C GLY A 123 10.16 11.45 -12.77
N GLU A 124 9.61 11.22 -11.59
CA GLU A 124 10.30 10.52 -10.50
C GLU A 124 10.25 8.99 -10.68
N THR A 125 11.37 8.32 -10.36
CA THR A 125 11.36 6.89 -10.05
C THR A 125 10.84 6.66 -8.64
N PRO A 126 10.37 5.45 -8.29
CA PRO A 126 9.93 5.16 -6.92
C PRO A 126 11.00 5.41 -5.85
N GLU A 127 12.27 5.16 -6.18
CA GLU A 127 13.41 5.45 -5.31
C GLU A 127 13.58 6.96 -5.08
N GLN A 128 13.45 7.77 -6.14
CA GLN A 128 13.50 9.23 -6.02
C GLN A 128 12.34 9.77 -5.19
N THR A 129 11.12 9.25 -5.41
CA THR A 129 9.95 9.58 -4.58
C THR A 129 10.21 9.21 -3.11
N ALA A 130 10.73 8.01 -2.83
CA ALA A 130 11.01 7.57 -1.46
C ALA A 130 12.05 8.46 -0.76
N LEU A 131 13.14 8.82 -1.44
CA LEU A 131 14.17 9.71 -0.91
C LEU A 131 13.64 11.12 -0.62
N ARG A 132 12.83 11.68 -1.54
CA ARG A 132 12.21 13.01 -1.35
C ARG A 132 11.25 13.02 -0.17
N GLU A 133 10.29 12.09 -0.15
CA GLU A 133 9.27 12.01 0.92
C GLU A 133 9.92 11.72 2.27
N PHE A 134 10.92 10.83 2.32
CA PHE A 134 11.68 10.60 3.54
C PHE A 134 12.33 11.88 4.08
N HIS A 135 12.97 12.67 3.21
CA HIS A 135 13.56 13.94 3.62
C HIS A 135 12.51 14.97 4.03
N GLU A 136 11.42 15.11 3.28
CA GLU A 136 10.34 16.06 3.57
C GLU A 136 9.66 15.77 4.91
N GLU A 137 9.37 14.50 5.22
CA GLU A 137 8.68 14.13 6.46
C GLU A 137 9.60 14.05 7.69
N THR A 138 10.89 13.76 7.50
CA THR A 138 11.81 13.45 8.62
C THR A 138 12.94 14.47 8.82
N GLY A 139 13.24 15.28 7.81
CA GLY A 139 14.42 16.14 7.75
C GLY A 139 15.75 15.37 7.67
N LEU A 140 15.72 14.04 7.52
CA LEU A 140 16.90 13.20 7.43
C LEU A 140 17.29 12.92 5.98
N HIS A 141 18.57 12.65 5.77
CA HIS A 141 19.09 12.21 4.48
C HIS A 141 19.44 10.73 4.56
N ALA A 142 19.11 9.99 3.50
CA ALA A 142 19.57 8.61 3.29
C ALA A 142 20.65 8.59 2.20
N ASP A 143 21.42 7.51 2.15
CA ASP A 143 22.33 7.27 1.02
C ASP A 143 21.50 7.02 -0.25
N ALA A 144 21.60 7.92 -1.23
CA ALA A 144 20.83 7.81 -2.47
C ALA A 144 21.14 6.52 -3.25
N ASP A 145 22.37 6.02 -3.17
CA ASP A 145 22.79 4.79 -3.85
C ASP A 145 22.27 3.52 -3.15
N SER A 146 21.76 3.66 -1.92
CA SER A 146 21.13 2.56 -1.18
C SER A 146 19.66 2.34 -1.53
N ALA A 147 19.03 3.28 -2.24
CA ALA A 147 17.61 3.23 -2.50
C ALA A 147 17.25 2.10 -3.47
N ALA A 148 16.43 1.16 -3.02
CA ALA A 148 16.05 0.00 -3.82
C ALA A 148 14.58 -0.39 -3.63
N VAL A 149 13.85 -0.58 -4.74
CA VAL A 149 12.50 -1.14 -4.72
C VAL A 149 12.57 -2.62 -4.30
N LEU A 150 12.01 -2.93 -3.14
CA LEU A 150 11.89 -4.29 -2.61
C LEU A 150 10.71 -5.03 -3.24
N GLN A 151 9.58 -4.33 -3.40
CA GLN A 151 8.35 -4.87 -3.98
C GLN A 151 7.38 -3.75 -4.35
N ARG A 152 6.42 -4.04 -5.23
CA ARG A 152 5.21 -3.22 -5.41
C ARG A 152 4.02 -3.86 -4.70
N MET A 153 3.20 -3.05 -4.07
CA MET A 153 1.96 -3.47 -3.42
C MET A 153 0.79 -2.56 -3.82
N HIS A 154 -0.42 -2.99 -3.53
CA HIS A 154 -1.64 -2.17 -3.62
C HIS A 154 -2.26 -2.09 -2.22
N ALA A 155 -2.75 -0.90 -1.84
CA ALA A 155 -3.34 -0.69 -0.51
C ALA A 155 -4.71 -1.39 -0.36
N ASP A 156 -5.57 -1.31 -1.38
CA ASP A 156 -6.82 -2.07 -1.47
C ASP A 156 -7.15 -2.31 -2.95
N THR A 157 -6.92 -3.53 -3.45
CA THR A 157 -7.15 -3.90 -4.85
C THR A 157 -8.62 -3.88 -5.26
N GLY A 158 -9.55 -3.80 -4.30
CA GLY A 158 -10.98 -3.71 -4.57
C GLY A 158 -11.46 -2.30 -4.92
N VAL A 159 -10.73 -1.26 -4.51
CA VAL A 159 -11.19 0.13 -4.64
C VAL A 159 -10.11 1.14 -5.00
N MET A 160 -8.84 0.91 -4.68
CA MET A 160 -7.74 1.82 -5.03
C MET A 160 -6.99 1.31 -6.26
N LYS A 161 -6.85 2.16 -7.27
CA LYS A 161 -6.12 1.82 -8.50
C LYS A 161 -4.60 1.94 -8.33
N ASP A 162 -4.16 2.83 -7.46
CA ASP A 162 -2.75 3.20 -7.34
C ASP A 162 -1.93 2.02 -6.80
N SER A 163 -0.66 1.97 -7.22
CA SER A 163 0.33 1.06 -6.62
C SER A 163 1.27 1.84 -5.71
N ILE A 164 1.90 1.14 -4.77
CA ILE A 164 2.87 1.69 -3.84
C ILE A 164 4.13 0.84 -3.95
N ALA A 165 5.26 1.47 -4.23
CA ALA A 165 6.55 0.80 -4.13
C ALA A 165 7.02 0.78 -2.67
N VAL A 166 7.40 -0.39 -2.17
CA VAL A 166 8.14 -0.52 -0.91
C VAL A 166 9.61 -0.36 -1.25
N VAL A 167 10.23 0.71 -0.76
CA VAL A 167 11.62 1.06 -1.03
C VAL A 167 12.43 0.95 0.25
N GLY A 168 13.50 0.17 0.24
CA GLY A 168 14.48 0.14 1.33
C GLY A 168 15.50 1.25 1.16
N LEU A 169 15.86 1.92 2.25
CA LEU A 169 16.92 2.94 2.30
C LEU A 169 17.88 2.65 3.45
N ASN A 170 19.16 2.97 3.30
CA ASN A 170 20.14 2.95 4.38
C ASN A 170 20.47 4.38 4.84
N VAL A 171 20.48 4.60 6.14
CA VAL A 171 20.77 5.91 6.76
C VAL A 171 22.06 5.81 7.58
N SER A 172 23.12 6.44 7.07
CA SER A 172 24.47 6.38 7.65
C SER A 172 24.74 7.47 8.70
N GLU A 173 24.16 8.67 8.52
CA GLU A 173 24.30 9.79 9.47
C GLU A 173 22.95 10.41 9.78
N VAL A 174 22.69 10.64 11.08
CA VAL A 174 21.59 11.49 11.52
C VAL A 174 22.22 12.81 11.91
N THR A 175 22.28 13.74 10.96
CA THR A 175 22.41 15.16 11.24
C THR A 175 20.99 15.70 11.35
N PRO A 176 20.46 15.96 12.56
CA PRO A 176 19.21 16.66 12.69
C PRO A 176 19.40 18.02 12.02
N ASP A 177 18.59 18.34 11.01
CA ASP A 177 18.62 19.69 10.48
C ASP A 177 18.20 20.64 11.61
N ALA A 178 19.05 21.63 11.88
CA ALA A 178 18.91 22.51 13.03
C ALA A 178 17.75 23.48 12.78
N GLY A 179 16.54 23.00 13.03
CA GLY A 179 15.32 23.81 13.10
C GLY A 179 14.26 23.35 12.11
N ARG A 180 13.24 22.66 12.63
CA ARG A 180 11.81 22.99 12.43
C ARG A 180 10.90 22.08 13.24
N ASP A 181 9.77 22.70 13.58
CA ASP A 181 8.43 22.21 13.95
C ASP A 181 8.21 21.03 14.90
N TRP A 182 7.08 21.11 15.61
CA TRP A 182 6.56 20.08 16.52
C TRP A 182 6.35 18.71 15.84
N GLU A 183 6.37 18.61 14.51
CA GLU A 183 6.33 17.36 13.73
C GLU A 183 7.52 16.42 14.02
N LEU A 184 8.71 16.94 14.36
CA LEU A 184 9.86 16.09 14.74
C LEU A 184 9.72 15.42 16.11
N SER A 185 8.71 15.78 16.92
CA SER A 185 8.42 15.10 18.20
C SER A 185 7.79 13.70 18.01
N HIS A 186 7.60 13.28 16.76
CA HIS A 186 6.86 12.08 16.38
C HIS A 186 7.68 11.03 15.62
N LEU A 187 9.02 11.14 15.59
CA LEU A 187 9.90 10.15 14.96
C LEU A 187 10.48 9.16 15.98
N THR A 188 10.55 7.87 15.63
CA THR A 188 11.16 6.85 16.51
C THR A 188 11.88 5.76 15.72
N TRP A 189 13.13 5.48 16.10
CA TRP A 189 13.90 4.34 15.60
C TRP A 189 13.55 3.09 16.38
N CYS A 190 12.80 2.19 15.74
CA CYS A 190 12.34 0.95 16.35
C CYS A 190 13.26 -0.20 15.99
N SER A 191 13.68 -0.96 17.01
CA SER A 191 14.26 -2.28 16.76
C SER A 191 13.21 -3.21 16.15
N VAL A 192 13.67 -4.26 15.47
CA VAL A 192 12.81 -5.38 15.04
C VAL A 192 11.93 -5.91 16.18
N GLN A 193 12.49 -6.07 17.38
CA GLN A 193 11.73 -6.56 18.53
C GLN A 193 10.62 -5.56 18.93
N THR A 194 10.92 -4.27 18.90
CA THR A 194 9.96 -3.19 19.19
C THR A 194 8.84 -3.16 18.16
N MET A 195 9.18 -3.26 16.86
CA MET A 195 8.21 -3.36 15.78
C MET A 195 7.27 -4.56 16.01
N ASP A 196 7.82 -5.75 16.25
CA ASP A 196 7.03 -6.97 16.45
C ASP A 196 6.10 -6.84 17.67
N GLN A 197 6.56 -6.21 18.76
CA GLN A 197 5.74 -5.93 19.95
C GLN A 197 4.64 -4.91 19.68
N MET A 198 4.93 -3.82 18.96
CA MET A 198 3.95 -2.79 18.61
C MET A 198 2.86 -3.35 17.70
N ILE A 199 3.22 -4.18 16.72
CA ILE A 199 2.27 -4.87 15.85
C ILE A 199 1.40 -5.85 16.66
N ALA A 200 2.01 -6.69 17.50
CA ALA A 200 1.28 -7.65 18.33
C ALA A 200 0.32 -6.97 19.32
N ALA A 201 0.66 -5.78 19.81
CA ALA A 201 -0.17 -4.98 20.70
C ALA A 201 -1.28 -4.19 19.96
N GLY A 202 -1.28 -4.16 18.63
CA GLY A 202 -2.19 -3.33 17.83
C GLY A 202 -1.86 -1.83 17.85
N SER A 203 -0.66 -1.45 18.30
CA SER A 203 -0.18 -0.06 18.30
C SER A 203 0.20 0.44 16.91
N ILE A 204 0.45 -0.46 15.97
CA ILE A 204 0.60 -0.17 14.53
C ILE A 204 -0.58 -0.81 13.82
N ALA A 205 -1.47 0.02 13.27
CA ALA A 205 -2.66 -0.42 12.55
C ALA A 205 -2.65 -0.05 11.06
N ASP A 206 -1.74 0.82 10.62
CA ASP A 206 -1.61 1.20 9.21
C ASP A 206 -1.18 0.00 8.33
N GLY A 207 -2.06 -0.36 7.39
CA GLY A 207 -1.88 -1.55 6.54
C GLY A 207 -0.68 -1.46 5.61
N ILE A 208 -0.34 -0.26 5.12
CA ILE A 208 0.83 -0.05 4.27
C ILE A 208 2.10 -0.32 5.07
N THR A 209 2.18 0.19 6.29
CA THR A 209 3.30 -0.01 7.21
C THR A 209 3.47 -1.48 7.57
N LEU A 210 2.38 -2.19 7.90
CA LEU A 210 2.40 -3.62 8.20
C LEU A 210 2.90 -4.47 7.02
N ALA A 211 2.42 -4.17 5.81
CA ALA A 211 2.82 -4.87 4.59
C ALA A 211 4.29 -4.57 4.22
N ALA A 212 4.69 -3.30 4.23
CA ALA A 212 6.06 -2.88 3.96
C ALA A 212 7.05 -3.49 4.94
N TYR A 213 6.70 -3.55 6.23
CA TYR A 213 7.53 -4.18 7.25
C TYR A 213 7.74 -5.67 6.96
N THR A 214 6.67 -6.39 6.60
CA THR A 214 6.75 -7.82 6.26
C THR A 214 7.60 -8.05 5.01
N ILE A 215 7.40 -7.25 3.96
CA ILE A 215 8.21 -7.29 2.73
C ILE A 215 9.70 -7.07 3.05
N TRP A 216 10.02 -6.04 3.82
CA TRP A 216 11.40 -5.75 4.24
C TRP A 216 12.00 -6.88 5.09
N ARG A 217 11.26 -7.40 6.08
CA ARG A 217 11.69 -8.52 6.93
C ARG A 217 12.05 -9.77 6.14
N LEU A 218 11.32 -10.05 5.05
CA LEU A 218 11.47 -11.27 4.24
C LEU A 218 12.48 -11.12 3.10
N ARG A 219 12.64 -9.91 2.55
CA ARG A 219 13.57 -9.66 1.42
C ARG A 219 15.03 -9.48 1.86
N GLY A 220 15.27 -9.41 3.17
CA GLY A 220 16.61 -9.29 3.74
C GLY A 220 16.98 -7.83 4.01
N ARG A 221 17.74 -7.63 5.08
CA ARG A 221 18.36 -6.36 5.44
C ARG A 221 19.38 -6.05 4.33
N ALA A 222 19.23 -4.92 3.64
CA ALA A 222 20.25 -4.45 2.71
C ALA A 222 21.61 -4.35 3.41
#